data_AF-A0AAW0BM38-F1
#
_entry.id   AF-A0AAW0BM38-F1
#
_cell.length_a   1.000
_cell.length_b   1.000
_cell.length_c   1.000
_cell.angle_alpha   90.00
_cell.angle_beta   90.00
_cell.angle_gamma   90.00
#
_symmetry.space_group_name_H-M   'P 1'
#
loop_
_entity.id
_entity.type
_entity.pdbx_description
1 polymer ?
#
loop_
_entity_poly.entity_id
_entity_poly.type
_entity_poly.pdbx_seq_one_letter_code
_entity_poly.pdbx_strand_id
1 'polypeptide(L)'
;MLTLLSWGDSLQIALYHFGGPRILKTYDSIRSPFANYILTTARKQGKYYEFSAPEFYNIQKQGEELSEEQKLTLREKITDHWSWASTPVNFEDQRRVIAVL
;
A
#
# COMPACT_ATOMS: atom_id res chain seq x y z
N MET A 1 40.19 4.43 35.24
CA MET A 1 39.77 3.38 34.31
C MET A 1 38.42 3.78 33.74
N LEU A 2 38.42 4.54 32.65
CA LEU A 2 37.24 4.98 31.89
C LEU A 2 37.43 4.44 30.47
N THR A 3 36.47 3.64 30.02
CA THR A 3 36.52 2.84 28.80
C THR A 3 36.56 3.71 27.55
N LEU A 4 37.48 3.37 26.65
CA LEU A 4 37.55 3.81 25.26
C LEU A 4 36.24 3.46 24.55
N LEU A 5 35.33 4.43 24.41
CA LEU A 5 34.29 4.37 23.39
C LEU A 5 35.00 4.48 22.03
N SER A 6 34.89 3.41 21.25
CA SER A 6 35.44 3.32 19.91
C SER A 6 34.81 4.41 19.04
N TRP A 7 35.60 5.02 18.15
CA TRP A 7 35.11 6.01 17.17
C TRP A 7 33.94 5.48 16.31
N GLY A 8 33.75 4.17 16.24
CA GLY A 8 32.58 3.53 15.60
C GLY A 8 31.26 3.76 16.35
N ASP A 9 31.28 3.81 17.69
CA ASP A 9 30.08 4.00 18.51
C ASP A 9 29.53 5.42 18.35
N SER A 10 30.40 6.42 18.20
CA SER A 10 30.03 7.82 17.99
C SER A 10 29.31 8.07 16.65
N LEU A 11 29.72 7.37 15.57
CA LEU A 11 29.05 7.45 14.26
C LEU A 11 27.71 6.71 14.25
N GLN A 12 27.65 5.57 14.94
CA GLN A 12 26.43 4.78 15.05
C GLN A 12 25.37 5.50 15.91
N ILE A 13 25.81 6.17 16.98
CA ILE A 13 24.97 7.06 17.79
C ILE A 13 24.53 8.29 16.98
N ALA A 14 25.40 8.92 16.19
CA ALA A 14 25.04 10.08 15.37
C ALA A 14 24.00 9.76 14.28
N LEU A 15 24.11 8.60 13.61
CA LEU A 15 23.11 8.12 12.66
C LEU A 15 21.75 7.84 13.34
N TYR A 16 21.77 7.24 14.53
CA TYR A 16 20.57 6.98 15.33
C TYR A 16 19.94 8.25 15.93
N HIS A 17 20.74 9.23 16.35
CA HIS A 17 20.26 10.47 16.99
C HIS A 17 19.83 11.55 16.00
N PHE A 18 20.50 11.70 14.84
CA PHE A 18 20.23 12.79 13.91
C PHE A 18 19.58 12.37 12.59
N GLY A 19 19.75 11.11 12.14
CA GLY A 19 19.23 10.63 10.85
C GLY A 19 17.96 9.78 10.95
N GLY A 20 17.87 8.92 11.97
CA GLY A 20 16.79 7.94 12.15
C GLY A 20 15.38 8.54 12.09
N PRO A 21 15.04 9.55 12.91
CA PRO A 21 13.70 10.14 12.91
C PRO A 21 13.31 10.80 11.58
N ARG A 22 14.27 11.39 10.87
CA ARG A 22 14.02 12.03 9.56
C ARG A 22 13.75 10.99 8.48
N ILE A 23 14.55 9.92 8.42
CA ILE A 23 14.36 8.81 7.48
C ILE A 23 13.01 8.13 7.72
N LEU A 24 12.63 7.88 8.97
CA LEU A 24 11.34 7.27 9.31
C LEU A 24 10.17 8.16 8.90
N LYS A 25 10.26 9.48 9.10
CA LYS A 25 9.23 10.43 8.65
C LYS A 25 9.11 10.47 7.13
N THR A 26 10.23 10.49 6.39
CA THR A 26 10.23 10.46 4.93
C THR A 26 9.63 9.14 4.43
N TYR A 27 10.02 8.00 5.01
CA TYR A 27 9.44 6.70 4.70
C TYR A 27 7.92 6.69 4.91
N ASP A 28 7.46 7.12 6.09
CA ASP A 28 6.04 7.16 6.44
C ASP A 28 5.25 8.05 5.48
N SER A 29 5.75 9.25 5.16
CA SER A 29 5.10 10.18 4.23
C SER A 29 4.91 9.63 2.81
N ILE A 30 5.79 8.72 2.38
CA ILE A 30 5.76 8.15 1.03
C ILE A 30 4.96 6.85 0.99
N ARG A 31 5.17 5.98 1.98
CA ARG A 31 4.66 4.60 1.96
C ARG A 31 3.29 4.48 2.61
N SER A 32 2.97 5.27 3.63
CA SER A 32 1.68 5.17 4.31
C SER A 32 0.48 5.51 3.43
N PRO A 33 0.51 6.55 2.56
CA PRO A 33 -0.57 6.79 1.61
C PRO A 33 -0.82 5.61 0.67
N PHE A 34 0.25 5.00 0.14
CA PHE A 34 0.13 3.86 -0.76
C PHE A 34 -0.36 2.60 -0.05
N ALA A 35 0.13 2.33 1.17
CA ALA A 35 -0.35 1.22 1.99
C ALA A 35 -1.84 1.37 2.33
N ASN A 36 -2.29 2.58 2.70
CA ASN A 36 -3.70 2.86 2.96
C ASN A 36 -4.57 2.71 1.70
N TYR A 37 -4.05 3.10 0.54
CA TYR A 37 -4.70 2.86 -0.74
C TYR A 37 -4.89 1.35 -1.00
N ILE A 38 -3.83 0.55 -0.88
CA ILE A 38 -3.91 -0.91 -1.05
C ILE A 38 -4.95 -1.52 -0.10
N LEU A 39 -4.89 -1.17 1.18
CA LEU A 39 -5.81 -1.69 2.20
C LEU A 39 -7.28 -1.37 1.84
N THR A 40 -7.55 -0.15 1.41
CA THR A 40 -8.88 0.29 1.01
C THR A 40 -9.37 -0.47 -0.22
N THR A 41 -8.50 -0.61 -1.23
CA THR A 41 -8.81 -1.27 -2.50
C THR A 41 -9.02 -2.77 -2.32
N ALA A 42 -8.20 -3.44 -1.50
CA ALA A 42 -8.37 -4.87 -1.19
C ALA A 42 -9.71 -5.15 -0.48
N ARG A 43 -10.11 -4.29 0.47
CA ARG A 43 -11.42 -4.39 1.14
C ARG A 43 -12.57 -4.18 0.17
N LYS A 44 -12.46 -3.20 -0.73
CA LYS A 44 -13.46 -3.00 -1.79
C LYS A 44 -13.56 -4.25 -2.66
N GLN A 45 -12.44 -4.82 -3.07
CA GLN A 45 -12.42 -6.02 -3.89
C GLN A 45 -13.06 -7.24 -3.21
N GLY A 46 -12.89 -7.40 -1.90
CA GLY A 46 -13.61 -8.42 -1.13
C GLY A 46 -15.12 -8.36 -1.32
N LYS A 47 -15.71 -7.15 -1.35
CA LYS A 47 -17.14 -6.97 -1.61
C LYS A 47 -17.57 -7.46 -3.00
N TYR A 48 -16.71 -7.32 -4.01
CA TYR A 48 -16.97 -7.81 -5.35
C TYR A 48 -16.90 -9.35 -5.42
N TYR A 49 -16.01 -9.99 -4.66
CA TYR A 49 -15.94 -11.45 -4.58
C TYR A 49 -17.12 -12.06 -3.82
N GLU A 50 -17.62 -11.35 -2.82
CA GLU A 50 -18.79 -11.77 -2.03
C GLU A 50 -20.12 -11.33 -2.64
N PHE A 51 -20.11 -10.67 -3.81
CA PHE A 51 -21.30 -10.07 -4.43
C PHE A 51 -22.08 -9.14 -3.48
N SER A 52 -21.39 -8.48 -2.56
CA SER A 52 -21.95 -7.53 -1.58
C SER A 52 -21.73 -6.06 -1.95
N ALA A 53 -21.25 -5.79 -3.17
CA ALA A 53 -21.22 -4.44 -3.72
C ALA A 53 -22.62 -4.02 -4.22
N PRO A 54 -22.95 -2.71 -4.27
CA PRO A 54 -24.27 -2.22 -4.64
C PRO A 54 -24.82 -2.76 -5.96
N GLU A 55 -23.93 -2.99 -6.94
CA GLU A 55 -24.25 -3.50 -8.28
C GLU A 55 -24.73 -4.96 -8.28
N PHE A 56 -24.61 -5.67 -7.15
CA PHE A 56 -24.93 -7.09 -7.00
C PHE A 56 -26.01 -7.37 -5.93
N TYR A 57 -26.64 -6.35 -5.35
CA TYR A 57 -27.67 -6.55 -4.30
C TYR A 57 -28.92 -7.31 -4.76
N ASN A 58 -29.14 -7.41 -6.07
CA ASN A 58 -30.19 -8.26 -6.63
C ASN A 58 -29.86 -9.75 -6.55
N ILE A 59 -28.60 -10.14 -6.31
CA ILE A 59 -28.18 -11.53 -6.17
C ILE A 59 -28.50 -12.00 -4.75
N GLN A 60 -29.46 -12.90 -4.64
CA GLN A 60 -29.94 -13.36 -3.33
C GLN A 60 -29.59 -14.81 -3.04
N LYS A 61 -29.21 -15.58 -4.07
CA LYS A 61 -28.96 -17.02 -3.95
C LYS A 61 -27.71 -17.44 -4.71
N GLN A 62 -27.05 -18.46 -4.16
CA GLN A 62 -25.95 -19.10 -4.85
C GLN A 62 -26.44 -19.80 -6.12
N GLY A 63 -25.71 -19.64 -7.22
CA GLY A 63 -26.06 -20.20 -8.53
C GLY A 63 -26.98 -19.31 -9.38
N GLU A 64 -27.36 -18.14 -8.87
CA GLU A 64 -28.04 -17.12 -9.68
C GLU A 64 -27.09 -16.60 -10.76
N GLU A 65 -27.60 -16.48 -11.99
CA GLU A 65 -26.79 -16.03 -13.11
C GLU A 65 -26.65 -14.50 -13.10
N LEU A 66 -25.41 -14.04 -13.27
CA LEU A 66 -25.10 -12.61 -13.43
C LEU A 66 -25.61 -12.09 -14.77
N SER A 67 -26.13 -10.86 -14.79
CA SER A 67 -26.34 -10.17 -16.06
C SER A 67 -25.00 -9.89 -16.76
N GLU A 68 -25.02 -9.65 -18.08
CA GLU A 68 -23.80 -9.30 -18.82
C GLU A 68 -23.15 -8.01 -18.30
N GLU A 69 -23.95 -7.03 -17.89
CA GLU A 69 -23.46 -5.79 -17.27
C GLU A 69 -22.75 -6.05 -15.94
N GLN A 70 -23.27 -6.98 -15.13
CA GLN A 70 -22.67 -7.40 -13.87
C GLN A 70 -21.36 -8.18 -14.10
N LYS A 71 -21.32 -9.06 -15.11
CA LYS A 71 -20.10 -9.78 -15.52
C LYS A 71 -19.02 -8.80 -15.99
N LEU A 72 -19.39 -7.80 -16.78
CA LEU A 72 -18.49 -6.75 -17.26
C LEU A 72 -17.94 -5.94 -16.08
N THR A 73 -18.83 -5.46 -15.21
CA THR A 73 -18.48 -4.70 -14.01
C THR A 73 -17.50 -5.48 -13.13
N LEU A 74 -17.75 -6.77 -12.89
CA LEU A 74 -16.87 -7.62 -12.10
C LEU A 74 -15.48 -7.73 -12.72
N ARG A 75 -15.40 -7.92 -14.05
CA ARG A 75 -14.13 -8.01 -14.78
C ARG A 75 -13.31 -6.73 -14.66
N GLU A 76 -13.95 -5.58 -14.89
CA GLU A 76 -13.31 -4.27 -14.79
C GLU A 76 -12.79 -4.02 -13.38
N LYS A 77 -13.63 -4.23 -12.36
CA LYS A 77 -13.26 -3.97 -10.96
C LYS A 77 -12.16 -4.88 -10.45
N ILE A 78 -12.18 -6.17 -10.82
CA ILE A 78 -11.07 -7.09 -10.52
C ILE A 78 -9.76 -6.56 -11.11
N THR A 79 -9.78 -6.13 -12.37
CA THR A 79 -8.58 -5.67 -13.06
C THR A 79 -8.04 -4.38 -12.42
N ASP A 80 -8.91 -3.41 -12.21
CA ASP A 80 -8.54 -2.10 -11.66
C ASP A 80 -8.04 -2.21 -10.22
N HIS A 81 -8.75 -2.93 -9.37
CA HIS A 81 -8.41 -3.03 -7.95
C HIS A 81 -7.13 -3.84 -7.68
N TRP A 82 -6.65 -4.63 -8.64
CA TRP A 82 -5.37 -5.35 -8.53
C TRP A 82 -4.23 -4.75 -9.35
N SER A 83 -4.48 -3.67 -10.10
CA SER A 83 -3.46 -2.99 -10.92
C SER A 83 -2.18 -2.60 -10.16
N TRP A 84 -2.31 -2.28 -8.87
CA TRP A 84 -1.18 -1.94 -8.00
C TRP A 84 -0.23 -3.12 -7.76
N ALA A 85 -0.71 -4.36 -7.80
CA ALA A 85 0.12 -5.55 -7.56
C ALA A 85 1.17 -5.75 -8.67
N SER A 86 0.89 -5.22 -9.86
CA SER A 86 1.82 -5.22 -11.00
C SER A 86 2.71 -3.98 -11.06
N THR A 87 2.56 -3.03 -10.14
CA THR A 87 3.33 -1.78 -10.16
C THR A 87 4.70 -2.00 -9.49
N PRO A 88 5.82 -1.80 -10.21
CA PRO A 88 7.14 -1.91 -9.61
C PRO A 88 7.37 -0.80 -8.58
N VAL A 89 7.90 -1.18 -7.42
CA VAL A 89 8.01 -0.32 -6.23
C VAL A 89 9.11 0.76 -6.36
N ASN A 90 10.00 0.68 -7.37
CA ASN A 90 11.29 1.36 -7.29
C ASN A 90 11.34 2.80 -7.83
N PHE A 91 10.82 3.09 -9.02
CA PHE A 91 11.09 4.39 -9.67
C PHE A 91 10.29 5.55 -9.07
N GLU A 92 9.04 5.31 -8.68
CA GLU A 92 8.15 6.36 -8.19
C GLU A 92 8.45 6.74 -6.74
N ASP A 93 8.73 5.75 -5.89
CA ASP A 93 9.12 5.98 -4.50
C ASP A 93 10.47 6.70 -4.42
N GLN A 94 11.44 6.37 -5.30
CA GLN A 94 12.72 7.08 -5.37
C GLN A 94 12.54 8.58 -5.71
N ARG A 95 11.68 8.91 -6.69
CA ARG A 95 11.38 10.31 -7.03
C ARG A 95 10.77 11.06 -5.85
N ARG A 96 9.86 10.42 -5.11
CA ARG A 96 9.23 11.02 -3.93
C ARG A 96 10.21 11.22 -2.78
N VAL A 97 11.17 10.32 -2.59
CA VAL A 97 12.24 10.48 -1.58
C VAL A 97 13.07 11.73 -1.89
N ILE A 98 13.49 11.92 -3.14
CA ILE A 98 14.30 13.08 -3.55
C ILE A 98 13.54 14.40 -3.34
N ALA A 99 12.22 14.42 -3.56
CA ALA A 99 11.41 15.63 -3.40
C ALA A 99 11.14 16.04 -1.93
N VAL A 100 11.33 15.12 -0.98
CA VAL A 100 11.03 15.32 0.46
C VAL A 100 12.31 15.53 1.30
N LEU A 101 13.49 15.29 0.72
CA LEU A 101 14.80 15.54 1.33
C LEU A 101 15.26 17.00 1.15
#